data_AF-A0A9N9NY99-F1
#
_entry.id   AF-A0A9N9NY99-F1
#
_cell.length_a   1.000
_cell.length_b   1.000
_cell.length_c   1.000
_cell.angle_alpha   90.00
_cell.angle_beta   90.00
_cell.angle_gamma   90.00
#
_symmetry.space_group_name_H-M   'P 1'
#
loop_
_entity.id
_entity.type
_entity.pdbx_description
1 polymer ?
#
loop_
_entity_poly.entity_id
_entity_poly.type
_entity_poly.pdbx_seq_one_letter_code
_entity_poly.pdbx_strand_id
1 'polypeptide(L)'
;VVLEKAFSSEKLQLPKEQLDESSLPFPIASNISLQRYNSFVESKEISGYKLDYKKGTVYIVEMTSTEHEAVVEAVGYYFRTLYPGVPSNAPIQVLGQP
;
A
#
# COMPACT_ATOMS: atom_id res chain seq x y z
N VAL A 1 13.54 1.24 11.80
CA VAL A 1 13.37 1.80 13.18
C VAL A 1 12.58 3.12 13.20
N VAL A 2 12.59 3.93 12.12
CA VAL A 2 11.78 5.17 12.06
C VAL A 2 10.34 4.92 11.59
N LEU A 3 10.14 4.05 10.60
CA LEU A 3 8.81 3.65 10.10
C LEU A 3 7.95 2.96 11.19
N GLU A 4 8.51 2.01 11.93
CA GLU A 4 7.86 1.37 13.11
C GLU A 4 7.26 2.39 14.10
N LYS A 5 7.92 3.55 14.26
CA LYS A 5 7.49 4.60 15.18
C LYS A 5 6.39 5.50 14.58
N ALA A 6 6.27 5.56 13.26
CA ALA A 6 5.14 6.21 12.58
C ALA A 6 3.90 5.27 12.50
N PHE A 7 4.11 3.95 12.50
CA PHE A 7 3.07 2.93 12.47
C PHE A 7 2.59 2.47 13.86
N SER A 8 3.31 2.85 14.93
CA SER A 8 2.91 2.56 16.31
C SER A 8 1.81 3.53 16.79
N SER A 9 0.59 3.03 16.75
CA SER A 9 -0.45 3.25 17.77
C SER A 9 -1.46 4.39 17.71
N GLU A 10 -1.68 5.15 16.61
CA GLU A 10 -2.91 5.98 16.62
C GLU A 10 -3.64 6.31 15.31
N LYS A 11 -3.18 5.94 14.10
CA LYS A 11 -3.87 6.46 12.89
C LYS A 11 -3.82 5.64 11.61
N LEU A 12 -3.43 4.36 11.65
CA LEU A 12 -3.59 3.50 10.47
C LEU A 12 -4.98 2.87 10.49
N GLN A 13 -5.93 3.48 9.79
CA GLN A 13 -7.26 2.88 9.59
C GLN A 13 -7.18 1.91 8.42
N LEU A 14 -7.16 0.61 8.74
CA LEU A 14 -7.42 -0.40 7.72
C LEU A 14 -8.87 -0.25 7.24
N PRO A 15 -9.11 -0.27 5.93
CA PRO A 15 -10.46 -0.20 5.40
C PRO A 15 -11.27 -1.40 5.87
N LYS A 16 -12.51 -1.14 6.26
CA LYS A 16 -13.47 -2.18 6.67
C LYS A 16 -14.17 -2.83 5.47
N GLU A 17 -14.14 -2.15 4.33
CA GLU A 17 -14.72 -2.59 3.06
C GLU A 17 -13.62 -3.17 2.17
N GLN A 18 -13.99 -4.09 1.26
CA GLN A 18 -13.06 -4.62 0.27
C GLN A 18 -12.55 -3.48 -0.60
N LEU A 19 -11.23 -3.35 -0.68
CA LEU A 19 -10.58 -2.45 -1.62
C LEU A 19 -10.44 -3.13 -2.98
N ASP A 20 -10.73 -2.39 -4.03
CA ASP A 20 -10.36 -2.70 -5.41
C ASP A 20 -9.53 -1.54 -6.00
N GLU A 21 -9.05 -1.69 -7.24
CA GLU A 21 -8.29 -0.63 -7.94
C GLU A 21 -9.11 0.66 -8.12
N SER A 22 -10.45 0.56 -8.16
CA SER A 22 -11.35 1.72 -8.23
C SER A 22 -11.47 2.48 -6.91
N SER A 23 -10.95 1.90 -5.82
CA SER A 23 -10.94 2.49 -4.47
C SER A 23 -9.84 3.54 -4.29
N LEU A 24 -9.00 3.77 -5.30
CA LEU A 24 -8.09 4.90 -5.35
C LEU A 24 -8.83 6.20 -5.75
N PRO A 25 -8.52 7.35 -5.14
CA PRO A 25 -7.47 7.59 -4.15
C PRO A 25 -7.81 7.07 -2.74
N PHE A 26 -6.86 6.37 -2.11
CA PHE A 26 -7.04 5.80 -0.77
C PHE A 26 -6.43 6.71 0.33
N PRO A 27 -7.20 7.21 1.32
CA PRO A 27 -6.69 8.11 2.34
C PRO A 27 -5.83 7.37 3.37
N ILE A 28 -4.59 7.82 3.56
CA ILE A 28 -3.63 7.20 4.50
C ILE A 28 -3.32 8.07 5.72
N ALA A 29 -3.55 9.38 5.63
CA ALA A 29 -3.31 10.30 6.74
C ALA A 29 -4.23 11.53 6.66
N SER A 30 -4.64 12.05 7.81
CA SER A 30 -5.48 13.24 7.94
C SER A 30 -4.95 14.20 9.00
N ASN A 31 -5.33 15.48 8.88
CA ASN A 31 -4.84 16.61 9.69
C ASN A 31 -3.32 16.84 9.55
N ILE A 32 -2.81 16.66 8.33
CA ILE A 32 -1.40 16.90 7.99
C ILE A 32 -1.25 18.33 7.49
N SER A 33 -0.27 19.07 8.01
CA SER A 33 0.05 20.40 7.48
C SER A 33 0.80 20.28 6.16
N LEU A 34 0.63 21.27 5.27
CA LEU A 34 1.34 21.31 3.99
C LEU A 34 2.86 21.27 4.17
N GLN A 35 3.37 21.96 5.19
CA GLN A 35 4.80 21.95 5.52
C GLN A 35 5.29 20.53 5.84
N ARG A 36 4.56 19.80 6.68
CA ARG A 36 4.93 18.42 7.06
C ARG A 36 4.86 17.47 5.88
N TYR A 37 3.86 17.63 5.01
CA TYR A 37 3.78 16.88 3.76
C TYR A 37 4.97 17.17 2.84
N ASN A 38 5.32 18.44 2.62
CA ASN A 38 6.44 18.81 1.75
C ASN A 38 7.78 18.28 2.26
N SER A 39 8.06 18.43 3.56
CA SER A 39 9.29 17.88 4.16
C SER A 39 9.39 16.36 4.01
N PHE A 40 8.25 15.66 4.06
CA PHE A 40 8.19 14.22 3.84
C PHE A 40 8.41 13.82 2.37
N VAL A 41 7.89 14.59 1.42
CA VAL A 41 8.15 14.35 -0.01
C VAL A 41 9.63 14.60 -0.34
N GLU A 42 10.21 15.66 0.21
CA GLU A 42 11.61 16.03 0.03
C GLU A 42 12.58 15.01 0.63
N SER A 43 12.21 14.36 1.75
CA SER A 43 13.04 13.33 2.37
C SER A 43 13.11 12.02 1.57
N LYS A 44 12.29 11.88 0.51
CA LYS A 44 12.17 10.66 -0.31
C LYS A 44 11.92 9.40 0.53
N GLU A 45 11.23 9.56 1.66
CA GLU A 45 11.05 8.50 2.65
C GLU A 45 10.16 7.36 2.12
N ILE A 46 9.37 7.62 1.08
CA ILE A 46 8.59 6.62 0.36
C ILE A 46 8.97 6.64 -1.12
N SER A 47 9.58 5.55 -1.58
CA SER A 47 9.70 5.21 -2.99
C SER A 47 8.58 4.23 -3.35
N GLY A 48 8.03 4.35 -4.56
CA GLY A 48 7.10 3.34 -5.09
C GLY A 48 5.61 3.64 -4.92
N TYR A 49 5.25 4.76 -4.30
CA TYR A 49 3.87 5.23 -4.21
C TYR A 49 3.78 6.66 -4.70
N LYS A 50 2.74 6.96 -5.48
CA LYS A 50 2.37 8.33 -5.82
C LYS A 50 1.35 8.81 -4.81
N LEU A 51 1.64 9.94 -4.21
CA LEU A 51 0.80 10.55 -3.18
C LEU A 51 0.14 11.81 -3.71
N ASP A 52 -1.07 12.06 -3.22
CA ASP A 52 -1.80 13.30 -3.44
C ASP A 52 -2.15 13.94 -2.09
N TYR A 53 -2.16 15.27 -2.05
CA TYR A 53 -2.48 16.05 -0.85
C TYR A 53 -3.67 16.97 -1.14
N LYS A 54 -4.77 16.76 -0.42
CA LYS A 54 -5.97 17.59 -0.52
C LYS A 54 -6.48 17.98 0.86
N LYS A 55 -6.49 19.29 1.13
CA LYS A 55 -7.08 19.88 2.35
C LYS A 55 -6.64 19.19 3.66
N GLY A 56 -5.35 18.90 3.79
CA GLY A 56 -4.80 18.27 4.99
C GLY A 56 -4.93 16.74 5.05
N THR A 57 -5.42 16.11 3.99
CA THR A 57 -5.50 14.66 3.84
C THR A 57 -4.53 14.20 2.75
N VAL A 58 -3.78 13.14 3.05
CA VAL A 58 -2.83 12.50 2.13
C VAL A 58 -3.44 11.21 1.62
N TYR A 59 -3.36 10.99 0.32
CA TYR A 59 -3.90 9.83 -0.36
C TYR A 59 -2.81 9.10 -1.12
N ILE A 60 -2.91 7.77 -1.19
CA ILE A 60 -2.23 7.00 -2.23
C ILE A 60 -3.12 7.09 -3.48
N VAL A 61 -2.54 7.53 -4.59
CA VAL A 61 -3.22 7.59 -5.90
C VAL A 61 -2.71 6.55 -6.89
N GLU A 62 -1.50 6.02 -6.67
CA GLU A 62 -0.86 5.07 -7.57
C GLU A 62 0.23 4.32 -6.81
N MET A 63 0.49 3.08 -7.22
CA MET A 63 1.63 2.27 -6.78
C MET A 63 2.49 1.98 -8.01
N THR A 64 3.82 1.98 -7.86
CA THR A 64 4.70 1.61 -8.97
C THR A 64 4.60 0.13 -9.25
N SER A 65 4.86 -0.26 -10.50
CA SER A 65 4.79 -1.66 -10.94
C SER A 65 5.68 -2.58 -10.09
N THR A 66 6.86 -2.12 -9.66
CA THR A 66 7.76 -2.92 -8.82
C THR A 66 7.20 -3.21 -7.43
N GLU A 67 6.62 -2.21 -6.75
CA GLU A 67 5.97 -2.43 -5.45
C GLU A 67 4.73 -3.31 -5.59
N HIS A 68 3.96 -3.08 -6.65
CA HIS A 68 2.80 -3.90 -6.97
C HIS A 68 3.18 -5.38 -7.20
N GLU A 69 4.19 -5.64 -8.04
CA GLU A 69 4.71 -6.98 -8.29
C GLU A 69 5.23 -7.65 -7.01
N ALA A 70 5.94 -6.91 -6.16
CA ALA A 70 6.45 -7.43 -4.89
C ALA A 70 5.33 -7.84 -3.92
N VAL A 71 4.25 -7.05 -3.85
CA VAL A 71 3.05 -7.39 -3.04
C VAL A 71 2.37 -8.64 -3.59
N VAL A 72 2.16 -8.71 -4.91
CA VAL A 72 1.56 -9.87 -5.59
C VAL A 72 2.40 -11.13 -5.35
N GLU A 73 3.72 -11.03 -5.44
CA GLU A 73 4.65 -12.13 -5.17
C GLU A 73 4.56 -12.59 -3.72
N ALA A 74 4.60 -11.68 -2.75
CA ALA A 74 4.53 -12.02 -1.33
C ALA A 74 3.21 -12.72 -0.98
N VAL A 75 2.08 -12.20 -1.46
CA VAL A 75 0.76 -12.82 -1.26
C VAL A 75 0.72 -14.19 -1.94
N GLY A 76 1.17 -14.28 -3.19
CA GLY A 76 1.26 -15.54 -3.93
C GLY A 76 2.12 -16.58 -3.22
N TYR A 77 3.24 -16.17 -2.61
CA TYR A 77 4.11 -17.04 -1.83
C TYR A 77 3.36 -17.68 -0.66
N TYR A 78 2.63 -16.91 0.14
CA TYR A 78 1.87 -17.45 1.29
C TYR A 78 0.77 -18.42 0.86
N PHE A 79 0.07 -18.16 -0.23
CA PHE A 79 -0.93 -19.11 -0.74
C PHE A 79 -0.29 -20.39 -1.28
N ARG A 80 0.87 -20.30 -1.93
CA ARG A 80 1.62 -21.47 -2.43
C ARG A 80 2.23 -22.30 -1.31
N THR A 81 2.71 -21.69 -0.22
CA THR A 81 3.26 -22.45 0.92
C THR A 81 2.18 -23.27 1.62
N LEU A 82 0.94 -22.79 1.64
CA LEU A 82 -0.21 -23.52 2.19
C LEU A 82 -0.73 -24.63 1.25
N TYR A 83 -0.29 -24.67 -0.02
CA TYR A 83 -0.67 -25.69 -0.99
C TYR A 83 0.55 -26.15 -1.82
N PRO A 84 1.22 -27.26 -1.45
CA PRO A 84 2.49 -27.68 -2.07
C PRO A 84 2.35 -28.25 -3.50
N GLY A 85 1.20 -28.04 -4.16
CA GLY A 85 0.95 -28.46 -5.54
C GLY A 85 1.52 -27.51 -6.59
N VAL A 86 1.26 -27.81 -7.85
CA VAL A 86 1.70 -26.96 -8.98
C VAL A 86 1.03 -25.59 -8.88
N PRO A 87 1.78 -24.46 -8.92
CA PRO A 87 1.22 -23.11 -8.77
C PRO A 87 0.11 -22.77 -9.77
N SER A 88 0.16 -23.30 -10.98
CA SER A 88 -0.85 -23.11 -12.03
C SER A 88 -2.19 -23.80 -11.74
N ASN A 89 -2.19 -24.79 -10.83
CA ASN A 89 -3.37 -25.56 -10.43
C ASN A 89 -3.73 -25.29 -8.96
N ALA A 90 -3.21 -24.20 -8.38
CA ALA A 90 -3.60 -23.80 -7.04
C ALA A 90 -5.11 -23.46 -7.03
N PRO A 91 -5.85 -23.85 -5.97
CA PRO A 91 -7.26 -23.49 -5.83
C PRO A 91 -7.50 -21.97 -5.87
N ILE A 92 -6.49 -21.20 -5.46
CA ILE A 92 -6.48 -19.74 -5.51
C ILE A 92 -5.32 -19.31 -6.42
N GLN A 93 -5.66 -18.68 -7.53
CA GLN A 93 -4.67 -17.98 -8.37
C GLN A 93 -4.57 -16.54 -7.93
N VAL A 94 -3.38 -16.13 -7.48
CA VAL A 94 -3.08 -14.73 -7.17
C VAL A 94 -2.51 -14.10 -8.43
N LEU A 95 -3.28 -13.18 -9.02
CA LEU A 95 -2.89 -12.39 -10.17
C LEU A 95 -2.88 -10.92 -9.73
N GLY A 96 -1.87 -10.17 -10.17
CA GLY A 96 -1.90 -8.71 -10.11
C GLY A 96 -2.52 -8.18 -11.39
N GLN A 97 -3.52 -7.32 -11.28
CA GLN A 97 -3.95 -6.48 -12.40
C GLN A 97 -3.34 -5.07 -12.16
N PRO A 98 -2.83 -4.41 -13.22
CA PRO A 98 -2.29 -3.06 -13.11
C PRO A 98 -3.37 -1.98 -13.24
#